data_AF-A0A6A3ALH4-F1
#
_entry.id   AF-A0A6A3ALH4-F1
#
_cell.length_a   1.000
_cell.length_b   1.000
_cell.length_c   1.000
_cell.angle_alpha   90.00
_cell.angle_beta   90.00
_cell.angle_gamma   90.00
#
_symmetry.space_group_name_H-M   'P 1'
#
loop_
_entity.id
_entity.type
_entity.pdbx_description
1 polymer ?
#
loop_
_entity_poly.entity_id
_entity_poly.type
_entity_poly.pdbx_seq_one_letter_code
_entity_poly.pdbx_strand_id
1 'polypeptide(L)'
;MVNAWAIQRDPELWDDPTSSKPERFEQGKETSDLIYKLMPFGLGRRACPGMVLAQHVLWSTLGPLIQCFEWERVGEKIIDMTERQGLTMPKLEPLEATCRQDSSGRSCLLSF
;
A
#
# COMPACT_ATOMS: atom_id res chain seq x y z
N MET A 1 -16.61 -6.62 -15.76
CA MET A 1 -15.43 -6.01 -15.11
C MET A 1 -15.88 -5.56 -13.73
N VAL A 2 -15.17 -5.91 -12.66
CA VAL A 2 -15.54 -5.53 -11.28
C VAL A 2 -14.95 -4.14 -10.99
N ASN A 3 -15.76 -3.23 -10.44
CA ASN A 3 -15.27 -1.91 -10.04
C ASN A 3 -14.64 -1.99 -8.63
N ALA A 4 -13.43 -2.57 -8.57
CA ALA A 4 -12.71 -2.73 -7.30
C ALA A 4 -12.39 -1.37 -6.64
N TRP A 5 -12.16 -0.32 -7.44
CA TRP A 5 -11.90 1.03 -6.94
C TRP A 5 -13.07 1.58 -6.13
N ALA A 6 -14.31 1.40 -6.61
CA ALA A 6 -15.51 1.83 -5.89
C ALA A 6 -15.75 1.01 -4.63
N ILE A 7 -15.60 -0.31 -4.70
CA ILE A 7 -15.77 -1.20 -3.53
C ILE A 7 -14.77 -0.87 -2.41
N GLN A 8 -13.51 -0.61 -2.76
CA GLN A 8 -12.45 -0.26 -1.81
C GLN A 8 -12.61 1.15 -1.21
N ARG A 9 -13.52 1.97 -1.74
CA ARG A 9 -13.81 3.33 -1.27
C ARG A 9 -15.27 3.52 -0.84
N ASP A 10 -16.02 2.43 -0.71
CA ASP A 10 -17.42 2.46 -0.34
C ASP A 10 -17.57 2.79 1.16
N PRO A 11 -18.23 3.90 1.53
CA PRO A 11 -18.45 4.27 2.93
C PRO A 11 -19.36 3.30 3.69
N GLU A 12 -20.14 2.46 3.01
CA GLU A 12 -20.93 1.41 3.65
C GLU A 12 -20.06 0.21 4.08
N LEU A 13 -18.92 0.01 3.40
CA LEU A 13 -18.00 -1.11 3.66
C LEU A 13 -16.81 -0.70 4.54
N TRP A 14 -16.39 0.57 4.43
CA TRP A 14 -15.18 1.12 5.05
C TRP A 14 -15.50 2.41 5.82
N ASP A 15 -15.16 2.45 7.10
CA ASP A 15 -15.17 3.70 7.87
C ASP A 15 -14.10 4.67 7.33
N ASP A 16 -14.46 5.90 6.95
CA ASP A 16 -13.52 6.88 6.39
C ASP A 16 -12.65 6.29 5.26
N PRO A 17 -13.28 5.94 4.11
CA PRO A 17 -12.67 5.15 3.03
C PRO A 17 -11.53 5.88 2.31
N THR A 18 -11.50 7.20 2.37
CA THR A 18 -10.51 8.03 1.68
C THR A 18 -9.25 8.27 2.50
N SER A 19 -9.25 7.88 3.77
CA SER A 19 -8.12 8.07 4.68
C SER A 19 -7.23 6.84 4.77
N SER A 20 -5.92 7.06 4.65
CA SER A 20 -4.90 6.02 4.84
C SER A 20 -4.76 5.64 6.32
N LYS A 21 -5.34 4.49 6.71
CA LYS A 21 -5.34 3.97 8.09
C LYS A 21 -4.78 2.53 8.16
N PRO A 22 -3.47 2.33 8.38
CA PRO A 22 -2.86 1.00 8.49
C PRO A 22 -3.48 0.12 9.58
N GLU A 23 -3.91 0.73 10.70
CA GLU A 23 -4.46 0.09 11.91
C GLU A 23 -5.78 -0.66 11.64
N ARG A 24 -6.37 -0.42 10.46
CA ARG A 24 -7.55 -1.14 9.99
C ARG A 24 -7.26 -2.60 9.64
N PHE A 25 -6.01 -2.92 9.35
CA PHE A 25 -5.56 -4.25 8.91
C PHE A 25 -4.78 -5.03 9.99
N GLU A 26 -4.72 -4.51 11.22
CA GLU A 26 -4.07 -5.17 12.35
C GLU A 26 -4.87 -6.39 12.85
N GLN A 27 -4.18 -7.36 13.45
CA GLN A 27 -4.75 -8.64 13.90
C GLN A 27 -5.91 -8.44 14.90
N GLY A 28 -7.01 -9.18 14.70
CA GLY A 28 -8.19 -9.16 15.58
C GLY A 28 -9.44 -8.51 14.96
N LYS A 29 -9.34 -7.92 13.77
CA LYS A 29 -10.50 -7.51 12.95
C LYS A 29 -10.72 -8.56 11.86
N GLU A 30 -11.93 -9.10 11.77
CA GLU A 30 -12.37 -10.19 10.90
C GLU A 30 -11.70 -10.20 9.50
N THR A 31 -10.62 -10.96 9.35
CA THR A 31 -9.88 -11.13 8.09
C THR A 31 -10.75 -11.74 6.99
N SER A 32 -11.79 -12.47 7.38
CA SER A 32 -12.85 -13.05 6.54
C SER A 32 -13.62 -11.98 5.75
N ASP A 33 -13.98 -10.86 6.38
CA ASP A 33 -14.71 -9.77 5.75
C ASP A 33 -13.85 -8.98 4.75
N LEU A 34 -12.53 -8.95 4.95
CA LEU A 34 -11.61 -8.25 4.06
C LEU A 34 -11.56 -8.86 2.66
N ILE A 35 -11.81 -10.16 2.50
CA ILE A 35 -11.71 -10.87 1.22
C ILE A 35 -12.66 -10.27 0.17
N TYR A 36 -13.83 -9.78 0.60
CA TYR A 36 -14.83 -9.18 -0.30
C TYR A 36 -14.75 -7.65 -0.34
N LYS A 37 -14.15 -7.02 0.68
CA LYS A 37 -13.99 -5.55 0.74
C LYS A 37 -12.71 -5.07 0.05
N LEU A 38 -11.66 -5.89 0.04
CA LEU A 38 -10.32 -5.55 -0.47
C LEU A 38 -9.84 -6.60 -1.48
N MET A 39 -9.93 -6.28 -2.78
CA MET A 39 -9.55 -7.19 -3.88
C MET A 39 -8.43 -6.66 -4.80
N PRO A 40 -7.23 -6.34 -4.29
CA PRO A 40 -6.12 -5.79 -5.10
C PRO A 40 -5.62 -6.76 -6.17
N PHE A 41 -5.81 -8.06 -5.96
CA PHE A 41 -5.42 -9.13 -6.89
C PHE A 41 -6.64 -9.86 -7.49
N GLY A 42 -7.85 -9.33 -7.31
CA GLY A 42 -9.09 -10.02 -7.70
C GLY A 42 -9.40 -11.24 -6.82
N LEU A 43 -10.43 -12.01 -7.21
CA LEU A 43 -10.92 -13.18 -6.48
C LEU A 43 -11.37 -14.29 -7.45
N GLY A 44 -11.34 -15.55 -7.00
CA GLY A 44 -11.84 -16.71 -7.75
C GLY A 44 -10.97 -17.13 -8.93
N ARG A 45 -11.58 -17.73 -9.97
CA ARG A 45 -10.87 -18.33 -11.12
C ARG A 45 -10.03 -17.35 -11.95
N ARG A 46 -10.22 -16.04 -11.77
CA ARG A 46 -9.51 -14.98 -12.49
C ARG A 46 -8.65 -14.11 -11.55
N ALA A 47 -8.43 -14.57 -10.32
CA ALA A 47 -7.47 -13.93 -9.41
C ALA A 47 -6.08 -13.89 -10.06
N CYS A 48 -5.32 -12.84 -9.74
CA CYS A 48 -4.00 -12.61 -10.29
C CYS A 48 -3.06 -13.78 -9.90
N PRO A 49 -2.49 -14.52 -10.86
CA PRO A 49 -1.57 -15.60 -10.55
C PRO A 49 -0.26 -15.10 -9.92
N GLY A 50 0.04 -13.80 -10.04
CA GLY A 50 1.23 -13.15 -9.48
C GLY A 50 1.06 -12.65 -8.03
N MET A 51 -0.08 -12.87 -7.37
CA MET A 51 -0.36 -12.35 -6.02
C MET A 51 0.76 -12.69 -5.01
N VAL A 52 1.16 -13.96 -4.95
CA VAL A 52 2.17 -14.43 -3.99
C VAL A 52 3.54 -13.80 -4.29
N LEU A 53 3.93 -13.75 -5.57
CA LEU A 53 5.18 -13.10 -5.97
C LEU A 53 5.18 -11.60 -5.63
N ALA A 54 4.08 -10.90 -5.91
CA ALA A 54 3.93 -9.49 -5.59
C ALA A 54 4.06 -9.23 -4.09
N GLN A 55 3.46 -10.07 -3.25
CA GLN A 55 3.60 -9.98 -1.78
C GLN A 55 5.05 -10.17 -1.34
N HIS A 56 5.76 -11.15 -1.89
CA HIS A 56 7.19 -11.34 -1.59
C HIS A 56 8.03 -10.14 -2.01
N VAL A 57 7.84 -9.62 -3.23
CA VAL A 57 8.55 -8.43 -3.69
C VAL A 57 8.27 -7.23 -2.80
N LEU A 58 7.00 -7.01 -2.41
CA LEU A 58 6.63 -5.93 -1.50
C LEU A 58 7.32 -6.05 -0.13
N TRP A 59 7.32 -7.23 0.49
CA TRP A 59 7.99 -7.42 1.78
C TRP A 59 9.50 -7.30 1.69
N SER A 60 10.11 -7.92 0.69
CA SER A 60 11.56 -7.88 0.49
C SER A 60 12.10 -6.50 0.15
N THR A 61 11.28 -5.63 -0.45
CA THR A 61 11.68 -4.26 -0.81
C THR A 61 11.29 -3.25 0.26
N LEU A 62 10.05 -3.29 0.75
CA LEU A 62 9.54 -2.28 1.68
C LEU A 62 10.13 -2.42 3.09
N GLY A 63 10.32 -3.64 3.57
CA GLY A 63 10.89 -3.88 4.91
C GLY A 63 12.25 -3.20 5.10
N PRO A 64 13.23 -3.45 4.23
CA PRO A 64 14.54 -2.79 4.29
C PRO A 64 14.44 -1.27 4.08
N LEU A 65 13.58 -0.79 3.17
CA LEU A 65 13.41 0.65 2.95
C LEU A 65 12.89 1.39 4.18
N ILE A 66 12.00 0.75 4.96
CA ILE A 66 11.48 1.31 6.21
C ILE A 66 12.51 1.20 7.34
N GLN A 67 13.22 0.08 7.43
CA GLN A 67 14.17 -0.18 8.52
C GLN A 67 15.45 0.66 8.40
N CYS A 68 15.93 0.89 7.19
CA CYS A 68 17.26 1.45 6.93
C CYS A 68 17.26 2.93 6.61
N PHE A 69 16.10 3.50 6.26
CA PHE A 69 16.03 4.87 5.77
C PHE A 69 14.93 5.64 6.47
N GLU A 70 15.25 6.87 6.83
CA GLU A 70 14.28 7.87 7.21
C GLU A 70 13.90 8.68 5.96
N TRP A 71 12.59 8.88 5.76
CA TRP A 71 12.02 9.51 4.58
C TRP A 71 11.40 10.85 4.94
N GLU A 72 11.73 11.87 4.15
CA GLU A 72 11.25 13.23 4.33
C GLU A 72 10.68 13.76 3.00
N ARG A 73 9.72 14.69 3.09
CA ARG A 73 9.13 15.33 1.91
C ARG A 73 10.08 16.37 1.34
N VAL A 74 10.08 16.49 0.02
CA VAL A 74 10.74 17.61 -0.65
C VAL A 74 9.88 18.87 -0.47
N GLY A 75 10.25 19.71 0.49
CA GLY A 75 9.55 20.95 0.82
C GLY A 75 8.24 20.75 1.60
N GLU A 76 7.47 21.83 1.72
CA GLU A 76 6.28 21.89 2.60
C GLU A 76 4.96 21.66 1.86
N LYS A 77 4.98 21.49 0.53
CA LYS A 77 3.76 21.31 -0.26
C LYS A 77 3.07 20.00 0.11
N ILE A 78 1.74 20.06 0.21
CA ILE A 78 0.92 18.87 0.38
C ILE A 78 1.08 17.97 -0.85
N ILE A 79 1.27 16.68 -0.61
CA ILE A 79 1.40 15.68 -1.68
C ILE A 79 0.03 15.52 -2.36
N ASP A 80 -0.05 15.85 -3.65
CA ASP A 80 -1.23 15.57 -4.45
C ASP A 80 -1.37 14.05 -4.69
N MET A 81 -2.50 13.47 -4.32
CA MET A 81 -2.82 12.05 -4.48
C MET A 81 -3.68 11.76 -5.71
N THR A 82 -3.93 12.76 -6.55
CA THR A 82 -4.66 12.59 -7.82
C THR A 82 -4.01 11.49 -8.66
N GLU A 83 -4.85 10.58 -9.17
CA GLU A 83 -4.42 9.40 -9.93
C GLU A 83 -4.41 9.72 -11.43
N ARG A 84 -3.44 9.18 -12.18
CA ARG A 84 -3.48 9.19 -13.65
C ARG A 84 -4.48 8.16 -14.14
N GLN A 85 -5.18 8.47 -15.23
CA GLN A 85 -6.07 7.51 -15.89
C GLN A 85 -5.27 6.37 -16.52
N GLY A 86 -5.65 5.11 -16.26
CA GLY A 86 -4.98 3.94 -16.81
C GLY A 86 -5.50 2.63 -16.25
N LEU A 87 -4.87 1.52 -16.68
CA LEU A 87 -5.14 0.19 -16.14
C LEU A 87 -4.54 0.02 -14.72
N THR A 88 -3.43 0.70 -14.48
CA THR A 88 -2.86 0.95 -13.16
C THR A 88 -3.24 2.36 -12.70
N MET A 89 -3.22 2.60 -11.39
CA MET A 89 -3.53 3.91 -10.80
C MET A 89 -2.27 4.58 -10.23
N PRO A 90 -1.27 4.95 -11.05
CA PRO A 90 -0.12 5.69 -10.56
C PRO A 90 -0.55 7.12 -10.20
N LYS A 91 0.22 7.79 -9.35
CA LYS A 91 0.04 9.23 -9.09
C LYS A 91 0.17 10.02 -10.40
N LEU A 92 -0.63 11.08 -10.53
CA LEU A 92 -0.57 12.00 -11.67
C LEU A 92 0.82 12.63 -11.77
N GLU A 93 1.25 13.20 -10.65
CA GLU A 93 2.60 13.72 -10.42
C GLU A 93 3.42 12.69 -9.62
N PRO A 94 4.61 12.28 -10.10
CA PRO A 94 5.48 11.36 -9.38
C PRO A 94 5.82 11.88 -7.97
N LEU A 95 5.90 10.97 -6.99
CA LEU A 95 6.31 11.32 -5.64
C LEU A 95 7.83 11.50 -5.60
N GLU A 96 8.27 12.69 -5.19
CA GLU A 96 9.66 12.95 -4.82
C GLU A 96 9.80 12.97 -3.29
N ALA A 97 10.84 12.30 -2.79
CA ALA A 97 11.17 12.23 -1.37
C ALA A 97 12.68 12.20 -1.19
N THR A 98 13.18 12.80 -0.12
CA THR A 98 14.56 12.63 0.32
C THR A 98 14.62 11.48 1.31
N CYS A 99 15.61 10.61 1.17
CA CYS A 99 15.90 9.59 2.17
C CYS A 99 17.30 9.77 2.73
N ARG A 100 17.44 9.54 4.04
CA ARG A 100 18.75 9.46 4.70
C ARG A 100 18.88 8.12 5.39
N GLN A 101 20.10 7.59 5.43
CA GLN A 101 20.37 6.38 6.18
C GLN A 101 20.05 6.62 7.66
N ASP A 102 19.34 5.67 8.26
CA ASP A 102 19.07 5.69 9.69
C ASP A 102 20.37 5.52 10.47
N SER A 103 20.74 6.54 11.24
CA SER A 103 21.98 6.56 12.03
C SER A 103 21.82 5.91 13.40
N SER A 104 20.65 5.36 13.74
CA SER A 104 20.35 4.83 15.08
C SER A 104 21.07 3.52 15.43
N GLY A 105 22.06 3.09 14.65
CA GLY A 105 22.84 1.86 14.90
C GLY A 105 22.05 0.57 14.74
N ARG A 106 20.80 0.62 14.23
CA ARG A 106 20.05 -0.57 13.84
C ARG A 106 20.75 -1.17 12.62
N SER A 107 21.25 -2.40 12.77
CA SER A 107 21.76 -3.13 11.61
C SER A 107 20.62 -3.29 10.62
N CYS A 108 20.87 -2.93 9.36
CA CYS A 108 20.04 -3.26 8.22
C CYS A 108 20.06 -4.77 7.99
N LEU A 109 19.40 -5.51 8.89
CA LEU A 109 19.32 -6.95 8.82
C LEU A 109 18.28 -7.32 7.77
N LEU A 110 18.76 -7.82 6.63
CA LEU A 110 17.94 -8.56 5.66
C LEU A 110 17.68 -9.96 6.22
N SER A 111 16.92 -10.05 7.31
CA SER A 111 16.46 -11.35 7.82
C SER A 111 15.23 -11.76 7.01
N PHE A 112 15.46 -12.64 6.04
CA PHE A 112 14.41 -13.40 5.34
C PHE A 112 14.09 -14.68 6.10
#